data_AF-J0K7W6-F1
#
_entry.id   AF-J0K7W6-F1
#
_cell.length_a   1.000
_cell.length_b   1.000
_cell.length_c   1.000
_cell.angle_alpha   90.00
_cell.angle_beta   90.00
_cell.angle_gamma   90.00
#
_symmetry.space_group_name_H-M   'P 1'
#
loop_
_entity.id
_entity.type
_entity.pdbx_description
1 polymer ?
#
loop_
_entity_poly.entity_id
_entity_poly.type
_entity_poly.pdbx_seq_one_letter_code
_entity_poly.pdbx_strand_id
1 'polypeptide(L)' 'MKYLVLLVVLVVAIGIWRSNRAAPKEAQPGKARPPALPQDMVVCAHCGVHVPRAEAQIQGESTYCSLEHLRLGKP' A
#
# COMPACT_ATOMS: atom_id res chain seq x y z
N MET A 1 -0.24 25.49 18.50
CA MET A 1 0.27 24.15 18.87
C MET A 1 -0.69 23.00 18.57
N LYS A 2 -1.99 23.08 18.91
CA LYS A 2 -2.95 21.97 18.69
C LYS A 2 -3.21 21.60 17.22
N TYR A 3 -3.00 22.55 16.30
CA TYR A 3 -3.22 22.36 14.86
C TYR A 3 -2.13 21.51 14.19
N LEU A 4 -0.90 21.51 14.71
CA LEU A 4 0.18 20.69 14.16
C LEU A 4 -0.11 19.20 14.38
N VAL A 5 -0.58 18.84 15.57
CA VAL A 5 -0.98 17.46 15.89
C VAL A 5 -2.14 17.02 15.00
N LEU A 6 -3.15 17.87 14.80
CA LEU A 6 -4.27 17.57 13.91
C LEU A 6 -3.83 17.39 12.45
N LEU A 7 -2.91 18.21 11.95
CA LEU A 7 -2.37 18.06 10.59
C LEU A 7 -1.62 16.74 10.43
N VAL A 8 -0.78 16.36 11.39
CA VAL A 8 -0.04 15.09 11.35
C VAL A 8 -1.00 13.90 11.34
N VAL A 9 -2.01 13.90 12.21
CA VAL A 9 -3.03 12.83 12.24
C VAL A 9 -3.82 12.76 10.94
N LEU A 10 -4.20 13.91 10.37
CA LEU A 10 -4.92 13.96 9.10
C LEU A 10 -4.08 13.39 7.95
N VAL A 11 -2.80 13.73 7.89
CA VAL A 11 -1.87 13.22 6.85
C VAL A 11 -1.70 11.71 6.99
N VAL A 12 -1.53 11.18 8.20
CA VAL A 12 -1.42 9.74 8.44
C VAL A 12 -2.71 9.02 8.06
N ALA A 13 -3.87 9.54 8.48
CA ALA A 13 -5.17 8.96 8.14
C ALA A 13 -5.42 8.96 6.63
N ILE A 14 -5.12 10.06 5.93
CA ILE A 14 -5.22 10.17 4.47
C ILE A 14 -4.22 9.25 3.77
N GLY A 15 -3.00 9.11 4.29
CA GLY A 15 -1.97 8.21 3.76
C GLY A 15 -2.40 6.75 3.83
N ILE A 16 -2.92 6.31 4.97
CA ILE A 16 -3.48 4.97 5.16
C ILE A 16 -4.66 4.76 4.22
N TRP A 17 -5.57 5.73 4.11
CA TRP A 17 -6.78 5.60 3.28
C TRP A 17 -6.49 5.63 1.78
N ARG A 18 -5.57 6.49 1.31
CA ARG A 18 -5.12 6.53 -0.10
C ARG A 18 -4.35 5.28 -0.49
N SER A 19 -3.49 4.76 0.41
CA SER A 19 -2.78 3.50 0.16
C SER A 19 -3.72 2.30 0.16
N ASN A 20 -4.83 2.36 0.91
CA ASN A 20 -5.87 1.32 0.91
C ASN A 20 -6.88 1.47 -0.25
N ARG A 21 -6.98 2.66 -0.88
CA ARG A 21 -7.80 2.93 -2.08
C ARG A 21 -7.01 2.89 -3.39
N ALA A 22 -5.70 2.59 -3.36
CA ALA A 22 -4.89 2.36 -4.56
C ALA A 22 -5.21 1.01 -5.25
N ALA A 23 -6.33 0.37 -4.93
CA ALA A 23 -7.08 -0.47 -5.85
C ALA A 23 -8.52 0.05 -5.84
N PRO A 24 -9.02 0.54 -6.99
CA PRO A 24 -8.99 -0.18 -8.25
C PRO A 24 -7.98 0.45 -9.20
N LYS A 25 -7.16 -0.39 -9.85
CA LYS A 25 -6.76 -0.10 -11.23
C LYS A 25 -8.05 0.21 -11.96
N GLU A 26 -8.21 1.49 -12.26
CA GLU A 26 -9.18 1.98 -13.22
C GLU A 26 -9.14 1.00 -14.39
N ALA A 27 -10.31 0.43 -14.66
CA ALA A 27 -10.49 -0.54 -15.71
C ALA A 27 -9.85 0.02 -16.98
N GLN A 28 -8.74 -0.56 -17.40
CA GLN A 28 -8.27 -0.39 -18.77
C GLN A 28 -9.42 -0.95 -19.63
N PRO A 29 -10.10 -0.15 -20.46
CA PRO A 29 -11.17 -0.66 -21.30
C PRO A 29 -10.50 -1.41 -22.45
N GLY A 30 -10.06 -2.64 -22.18
CA GLY A 30 -9.28 -3.40 -23.13
C GLY A 30 -8.86 -4.74 -22.55
N LYS A 31 -9.49 -5.79 -23.07
CA LYS A 31 -9.31 -7.22 -22.77
C LYS A 31 -9.94 -7.70 -21.46
N ALA A 32 -11.06 -8.40 -21.62
CA ALA A 32 -11.55 -9.40 -20.68
C ALA A 32 -10.38 -10.29 -20.22
N ARG A 33 -10.06 -10.25 -18.92
CA ARG A 33 -9.08 -11.17 -18.31
C ARG A 33 -9.86 -12.21 -17.49
N PRO A 34 -9.44 -13.50 -17.51
CA PRO A 34 -10.14 -14.59 -16.81
C PRO A 34 -10.29 -14.28 -15.31
N PRO A 35 -11.23 -14.94 -14.59
CA PRO A 35 -11.48 -14.66 -13.17
C PRO A 35 -10.14 -14.65 -12.43
N ALA A 36 -9.88 -13.53 -11.75
CA ALA A 36 -8.61 -13.26 -11.11
C ALA A 36 -8.23 -14.45 -10.22
N LEU A 37 -7.13 -15.13 -10.57
CA LEU A 37 -6.52 -16.10 -9.67
C LEU A 37 -6.31 -15.42 -8.30
N PRO A 38 -6.46 -16.15 -7.19
CA PRO A 38 -6.15 -15.61 -5.86
C PRO A 38 -4.74 -15.02 -5.89
N GLN A 39 -4.64 -13.71 -5.76
CA GLN A 39 -3.34 -13.06 -5.62
C GLN A 39 -2.91 -13.24 -4.16
N ASP A 40 -1.68 -13.72 -3.95
CA ASP A 40 -1.08 -13.77 -2.62
C ASP A 40 -1.11 -12.36 -2.01
N MET A 41 -1.81 -12.20 -0.90
CA MET A 41 -1.85 -10.95 -0.15
C MET A 41 -0.72 -10.97 0.87
N VAL A 42 0.15 -9.97 0.83
CA VAL A 42 1.29 -9.84 1.75
C VAL A 42 1.12 -8.58 2.60
N VAL A 43 1.67 -8.59 3.81
CA VAL A 43 1.54 -7.49 4.77
C VAL A 43 2.74 -6.56 4.68
N CYS A 44 2.52 -5.25 4.68
CA CYS A 44 3.61 -4.28 4.73
C CYS A 44 4.29 -4.31 6.11
N ALA A 45 5.60 -4.53 6.16
CA ALA A 45 6.36 -4.58 7.41
C ALA A 45 6.40 -3.23 8.17
N HIS A 46 6.20 -2.10 7.47
CA HIS A 46 6.24 -0.75 8.06
C HIS A 46 4.86 -0.27 8.57
N CYS A 47 3.78 -0.52 7.82
CA CYS A 47 2.45 0.01 8.16
C CYS A 47 1.37 -1.06 8.40
N GLY A 48 1.68 -2.34 8.24
CA GLY A 48 0.75 -3.45 8.47
C GLY A 48 -0.38 -3.59 7.43
N VAL A 49 -0.35 -2.81 6.33
CA VAL A 49 -1.39 -2.88 5.30
C VAL A 49 -1.25 -4.13 4.45
N HIS A 50 -2.37 -4.72 4.03
CA HIS A 50 -2.38 -5.85 3.10
C HIS A 50 -2.33 -5.33 1.66
N VAL A 51 -1.37 -5.83 0.89
CA VAL A 51 -1.11 -5.44 -0.49
C VAL A 51 -0.89 -6.72 -1.32
N PRO A 52 -1.42 -6.79 -2.56
CA PRO A 52 -1.17 -7.95 -3.42
C PRO A 52 0.33 -8.08 -3.72
N ARG A 53 0.86 -9.30 -3.64
CA ARG A 53 2.29 -9.62 -3.85
C ARG A 53 2.82 -9.12 -5.19
N ALA A 54 1.98 -9.03 -6.21
CA ALA A 54 2.33 -8.51 -7.53
C ALA A 54 2.67 -6.99 -7.52
N GLU A 55 2.19 -6.24 -6.52
CA GLU A 55 2.38 -4.80 -6.39
C GLU A 55 3.21 -4.43 -5.14
N ALA A 56 3.45 -5.39 -4.24
CA ALA A 56 4.33 -5.22 -3.10
C ALA A 56 5.80 -5.08 -3.53
N GLN A 57 6.49 -4.12 -2.94
CA GLN A 57 7.94 -3.98 -3.03
C GLN A 57 8.59 -4.95 -2.05
N ILE A 58 9.25 -5.98 -2.57
CA ILE A 58 9.90 -7.02 -1.77
C ILE A 58 11.36 -6.62 -1.54
N GLN A 59 11.78 -6.57 -0.28
CA GLN A 59 13.19 -6.39 0.08
C GLN A 59 13.57 -7.46 1.12
N GLY A 60 14.37 -8.44 0.67
CA GLY A 60 14.69 -9.61 1.49
C GLY A 60 13.43 -10.40 1.84
N GLU A 61 13.20 -10.64 3.13
CA GLU A 61 12.01 -11.30 3.66
C GLU A 61 10.84 -10.34 3.97
N SER A 62 11.06 -9.03 3.82
CA SER A 62 10.07 -8.01 4.15
C SER A 62 9.38 -7.45 2.92
N THR A 63 8.06 -7.28 3.00
CA THR A 63 7.23 -6.70 1.93
C THR A 63 6.76 -5.31 2.31
N TYR A 64 6.71 -4.39 1.34
CA TYR A 64 6.32 -2.99 1.54
C TYR A 64 5.30 -2.54 0.49
N CYS A 65 4.37 -1.66 0.88
CA CYS A 65 3.37 -1.14 -0.06
C CYS A 65 3.92 -0.01 -0.96
N SER A 66 5.06 0.59 -0.63
CA SER A 66 5.67 1.67 -1.40
C SER A 66 7.19 1.70 -1.22
N LEU A 67 7.91 2.33 -2.15
CA LEU A 67 9.36 2.54 -2.05
C LEU A 67 9.73 3.43 -0.86
N GLU A 68 8.87 4.38 -0.48
CA GLU A 68 9.10 5.23 0.69
C GLU A 68 9.05 4.40 1.98
N HIS A 69 8.10 3.47 2.10
CA HIS A 69 8.04 2.56 3.26
C HIS A 69 9.19 1.56 3.27
N LEU A 70 9.67 1.11 2.11
CA LEU A 70 10.86 0.28 2.01
C LEU A 70 12.12 1.04 2.47
N ARG A 71 12.22 2.34 2.15
CA ARG A 71 13.32 3.20 2.62
C ARG A 71 13.24 3.49 4.11
N LEU A 72 12.05 3.76 4.65
CA LEU A 72 11.81 4.07 6.06
C LEU A 72 11.83 2.83 6.98
N GLY A 73 11.42 1.67 6.45
CA GLY A 73 11.37 0.40 7.18
C GLY A 73 12.72 -0.33 7.25
N LYS A 74 13.75 0.22 6.62
CA LYS A 74 15.12 -0.26 6.76
C LYS A 74 15.72 0.32 8.05
N PRO A 75 16.22 -0.49 9.00
CA PRO A 75 17.15 0.01 10.01
C PRO A 75 18.47 0.45 9.37
#